data_AF-A0A084ASB0-F1
#
_entry.id   AF-A0A084ASB0-F1
#
_cell.length_a   1.000
_cell.length_b   1.000
_cell.length_c   1.000
_cell.angle_alpha   90.00
_cell.angle_beta   90.00
_cell.angle_gamma   90.00
#
_symmetry.space_group_name_H-M   'P 1'
#
loop_
_entity.id
_entity.type
_entity.pdbx_description
1 polymer ?
#
loop_
_entity_poly.entity_id
_entity_poly.type
_entity_poly.pdbx_seq_one_letter_code
_entity_poly.pdbx_strand_id
1 'polypeptide(L)'
;MHFLSPTLFALVLALVQTSYAAPSSRGFVSKRTVYNLPASDEFIICGSRFYALPEIEAAVQEGINRARDTALRIRISTFPTLGFLDLANLLLMLSENYPHPYGNSEAFRLESECIGRQLWEYPIRPSRLFSESDVMAEVLDRVFFAIRGENPATNTAGDGTYCGVMTHEGSMVRNGFVLCEEEDSDDLEDVLEENEEDSDDD
;
A
#
# COMPACT_ATOMS: atom_id res chain seq x y z
N MET A 1 61.86 -29.13 -41.72
CA MET A 1 61.38 -28.74 -40.38
C MET A 1 60.69 -27.40 -40.52
N HIS A 2 59.36 -27.38 -40.65
CA HIS A 2 58.57 -26.16 -40.77
C HIS A 2 57.76 -26.00 -39.49
N PHE A 3 58.05 -24.95 -38.73
CA PHE A 3 57.25 -24.53 -37.58
C PHE A 3 56.24 -23.46 -38.04
N LEU A 4 54.99 -23.72 -37.72
CA LEU A 4 53.82 -22.91 -38.04
C LEU A 4 53.75 -21.65 -37.17
N SER A 5 53.27 -20.58 -37.80
CA SER A 5 53.04 -19.25 -37.24
C SER A 5 51.82 -19.22 -36.30
N PRO A 6 51.82 -18.45 -35.19
CA PRO A 6 50.64 -18.26 -34.35
C PRO A 6 49.86 -17.04 -34.84
N THR A 7 48.80 -17.27 -35.61
CA THR A 7 47.85 -16.22 -36.01
C THR A 7 46.48 -16.52 -35.43
N LEU A 8 45.87 -15.46 -34.88
CA LEU A 8 44.45 -15.31 -34.51
C LEU A 8 43.95 -16.09 -33.28
N PHE A 9 44.01 -15.45 -32.13
CA PHE A 9 42.97 -15.55 -31.10
C PHE A 9 42.30 -14.18 -30.98
N ALA A 10 41.27 -13.96 -31.80
CA ALA A 10 40.36 -12.83 -31.71
C ALA A 10 38.93 -13.36 -31.97
N LEU A 11 37.95 -12.78 -31.27
CA LEU A 11 36.52 -13.15 -31.20
C LEU A 11 36.29 -14.45 -30.40
N VAL A 12 35.45 -14.48 -29.36
CA VAL A 12 34.07 -13.99 -29.29
C VAL A 12 33.78 -13.47 -27.87
N LEU A 13 33.68 -12.16 -27.71
CA LEU A 13 33.03 -11.55 -26.54
C LEU A 13 31.53 -11.58 -26.82
N ALA A 14 30.82 -12.53 -26.22
CA ALA A 14 29.38 -12.63 -26.33
C ALA A 14 28.76 -11.36 -25.71
N LEU A 15 28.19 -10.48 -26.55
CA LEU A 15 27.27 -9.45 -26.10
C LEU A 15 26.04 -10.16 -25.51
N VAL A 16 26.03 -10.36 -24.20
CA VAL A 16 24.79 -10.57 -23.46
C VAL A 16 24.02 -9.26 -23.58
N GLN A 17 23.15 -9.18 -24.58
CA GLN A 17 22.13 -8.15 -24.63
C GLN A 17 21.20 -8.39 -23.45
N THR A 18 21.50 -7.76 -22.31
CA THR A 18 20.52 -7.57 -21.26
C THR A 18 19.45 -6.65 -21.84
N SER A 19 18.43 -7.26 -22.43
CA SER A 19 17.21 -6.56 -22.77
C SER A 19 16.58 -6.12 -21.47
N TYR A 20 16.98 -4.94 -20.98
CA TYR A 20 16.19 -4.17 -20.05
C TYR A 20 14.94 -3.79 -20.82
N ALA A 21 13.89 -4.59 -20.66
CA ALA A 21 12.55 -4.15 -20.98
C ALA A 21 12.35 -2.88 -20.16
N ALA A 22 12.38 -1.73 -20.83
CA ALA A 22 12.00 -0.48 -20.19
C ALA A 22 10.63 -0.71 -19.55
N PRO A 23 10.44 -0.42 -18.25
CA PRO A 23 9.15 -0.58 -17.62
C PRO A 23 8.13 0.12 -18.51
N SER A 24 7.08 -0.61 -18.91
CA SER A 24 6.00 0.01 -19.68
C SER A 24 5.57 1.24 -18.90
N SER A 25 5.49 2.38 -19.58
CA SER A 25 4.94 3.59 -19.00
C SER A 25 3.46 3.33 -18.72
N ARG A 26 3.18 2.67 -17.59
CA ARG A 26 1.88 2.80 -16.92
C ARG A 26 1.64 4.30 -16.87
N GLY A 27 0.59 4.73 -17.58
CA GLY A 27 0.29 6.14 -17.79
C GLY A 27 0.50 6.88 -16.47
N PHE A 28 1.21 8.00 -16.53
CA PHE A 28 1.57 8.82 -15.38
C PHE A 28 0.28 9.10 -14.58
N VAL A 29 0.00 8.26 -13.58
CA VAL A 29 -1.07 8.50 -12.65
C VAL A 29 -0.57 9.72 -11.90
N SER A 30 -1.25 10.85 -12.08
CA SER A 30 -0.91 12.11 -11.41
C SER A 30 -0.74 11.80 -9.93
N LYS A 31 0.52 11.80 -9.44
CA LYS A 31 0.83 11.62 -8.02
C LYS A 31 -0.03 12.63 -7.27
N ARG A 32 -0.90 12.16 -6.38
CA ARG A 32 -1.75 13.01 -5.56
C ARG A 32 -0.96 13.41 -4.33
N THR A 33 -1.42 14.46 -3.67
CA THR A 33 -0.86 14.80 -2.36
C THR A 33 -1.50 13.87 -1.33
N VAL A 34 -0.67 13.19 -0.55
CA VAL A 34 -1.11 12.51 0.67
C VAL A 34 -0.62 13.35 1.84
N TYR A 35 -1.55 13.83 2.66
CA TYR A 35 -1.27 14.61 3.85
C TYR A 35 -1.14 13.70 5.07
N ASN A 36 -0.48 14.21 6.11
CA ASN A 36 -0.33 13.54 7.40
C ASN A 36 0.39 12.20 7.31
N LEU A 37 1.33 12.04 6.38
CA LEU A 37 2.18 10.85 6.37
C LEU A 37 3.14 10.87 7.58
N PRO A 38 3.57 9.70 8.08
CA PRO A 38 4.65 9.63 9.06
C PRO A 38 5.93 10.26 8.52
N ALA A 39 6.88 10.54 9.41
CA ALA A 39 8.19 11.03 9.02
C ALA A 39 8.93 10.00 8.15
N SER A 40 9.95 10.43 7.41
CA SER A 40 10.65 9.55 6.45
C SER A 40 11.55 8.49 7.08
N ASP A 41 11.91 8.73 8.33
CA ASP A 41 12.72 7.95 9.25
C ASP A 41 11.87 7.14 10.24
N GLU A 42 10.56 7.36 10.29
CA GLU A 42 9.62 6.57 11.07
C GLU A 42 9.21 5.29 10.34
N PHE A 43 9.01 4.22 11.10
CA PHE A 43 8.45 2.96 10.62
C PHE A 43 7.15 2.64 11.36
N ILE A 44 6.23 1.99 10.64
CA ILE A 44 5.01 1.46 11.25
C ILE A 44 5.13 -0.04 11.44
N ILE A 45 4.89 -0.50 12.67
CA ILE A 45 5.03 -1.90 13.08
C ILE A 45 3.67 -2.53 13.35
N CYS A 46 3.36 -3.54 12.54
CA CYS A 46 2.16 -4.35 12.66
C CYS A 46 2.55 -5.79 13.01
N GLY A 47 2.69 -6.09 14.30
CA GLY A 47 3.19 -7.39 14.75
C GLY A 47 4.64 -7.60 14.32
N SER A 48 4.91 -8.60 13.48
CA SER A 48 6.27 -8.87 12.97
C SER A 48 6.60 -8.16 11.64
N ARG A 49 5.74 -7.25 11.16
CA ARG A 49 5.86 -6.60 9.86
C ARG A 49 6.14 -5.12 10.05
N PHE A 50 7.03 -4.59 9.22
CA PHE A 50 7.49 -3.21 9.24
C PHE A 50 7.12 -2.55 7.92
N TYR A 51 6.66 -1.31 7.99
CA TYR A 51 6.26 -0.53 6.84
C TYR A 51 7.00 0.81 6.82
N ALA A 52 7.78 1.02 5.77
CA ALA A 52 8.44 2.29 5.55
C ALA A 52 7.49 3.31 4.88
N LEU A 53 7.79 4.60 5.03
CA LEU A 53 7.02 5.69 4.42
C LEU A 53 6.67 5.45 2.93
N PRO A 54 7.59 5.01 2.04
CA PRO A 54 7.26 4.80 0.63
C PRO A 54 6.16 3.73 0.41
N GLU A 55 6.08 2.73 1.28
CA GLU A 55 5.09 1.66 1.18
C GLU A 55 3.72 2.15 1.63
N ILE A 56 3.69 2.92 2.71
CA ILE A 56 2.49 3.58 3.22
C ILE A 56 1.94 4.58 2.20
N GLU A 57 2.80 5.47 1.68
CA GLU A 57 2.43 6.45 0.66
C GLU A 57 1.88 5.75 -0.58
N ALA A 58 2.55 4.69 -1.07
CA ALA A 58 2.10 3.95 -2.24
C ALA A 58 0.75 3.26 -2.01
N ALA A 59 0.54 2.63 -0.85
CA ALA A 59 -0.72 1.97 -0.52
C ALA A 59 -1.88 2.97 -0.40
N VAL A 60 -1.67 4.10 0.28
CA VAL A 60 -2.68 5.16 0.39
C VAL A 60 -3.00 5.75 -0.97
N GLN A 61 -1.96 6.02 -1.78
CA GLN A 61 -2.14 6.56 -3.13
C GLN A 61 -2.96 5.64 -4.02
N GLU A 62 -2.69 4.33 -3.99
CA GLU A 62 -3.44 3.32 -4.73
C GLU A 62 -4.88 3.20 -4.22
N GLY A 63 -5.06 3.22 -2.90
CA GLY A 63 -6.37 3.26 -2.26
C GLY A 63 -7.20 4.44 -2.78
N ILE A 64 -6.67 5.66 -2.73
CA ILE A 64 -7.36 6.86 -3.24
C ILE A 64 -7.75 6.71 -4.72
N ASN A 65 -6.83 6.21 -5.55
CA ASN A 65 -7.08 6.02 -6.98
C ASN A 65 -8.22 5.03 -7.24
N ARG A 66 -8.21 3.90 -6.53
CA ARG A 66 -9.24 2.86 -6.67
C ARG A 66 -10.60 3.27 -6.11
N ALA A 67 -10.63 3.95 -4.95
CA ALA A 67 -11.88 4.48 -4.37
C ALA A 67 -12.62 5.37 -5.38
N ARG A 68 -11.87 6.24 -6.06
CA ARG A 68 -12.40 7.13 -7.09
C ARG A 68 -12.89 6.36 -8.32
N ASP A 69 -12.10 5.41 -8.82
CA ASP A 69 -12.46 4.64 -10.00
C ASP A 69 -13.75 3.81 -9.75
N THR A 70 -13.91 3.28 -8.54
CA THR A 70 -15.15 2.67 -8.06
C THR A 70 -16.31 3.67 -8.07
N ALA A 71 -16.14 4.86 -7.48
CA ALA A 71 -17.16 5.90 -7.47
C ALA A 71 -17.58 6.33 -8.89
N LEU A 72 -16.63 6.41 -9.82
CA LEU A 72 -16.88 6.73 -11.23
C LEU A 72 -17.68 5.62 -11.94
N ARG A 73 -17.32 4.34 -11.71
CA ARG A 73 -18.01 3.19 -12.28
C ARG A 73 -19.48 3.13 -11.86
N ILE A 74 -19.77 3.38 -10.58
CA ILE A 74 -21.15 3.45 -10.08
C ILE A 74 -21.96 4.50 -10.86
N ARG A 75 -21.38 5.68 -11.10
CA ARG A 75 -22.07 6.77 -11.83
C ARG A 75 -22.38 6.44 -13.29
N ILE A 76 -21.47 5.76 -13.98
CA ILE A 76 -21.68 5.32 -15.37
C ILE A 76 -22.75 4.21 -15.43
N SER A 77 -22.92 3.40 -14.39
CA SER A 77 -23.98 2.39 -14.34
C SER A 77 -25.38 2.95 -14.05
N THR A 78 -25.48 4.14 -13.44
CA THR A 78 -26.77 4.79 -13.11
C THR A 78 -27.46 5.52 -14.28
N PHE A 79 -27.22 5.11 -15.53
CA PHE A 79 -28.15 5.42 -16.63
C PHE A 79 -29.48 4.69 -16.38
N PRO A 80 -30.64 5.28 -16.76
CA PRO A 80 -31.97 4.94 -16.21
C PRO A 80 -32.55 3.58 -16.64
N THR A 81 -31.73 2.63 -17.08
CA THR A 81 -32.17 1.34 -17.63
C THR A 81 -31.92 0.13 -16.72
N LEU A 82 -31.18 0.29 -15.61
CA LEU A 82 -30.91 -0.81 -14.68
C LEU A 82 -31.83 -0.73 -13.45
N GLY A 83 -32.64 -1.77 -13.25
CA GLY A 83 -33.62 -1.85 -12.17
C GLY A 83 -32.98 -1.94 -10.78
N PHE A 84 -33.78 -1.62 -9.76
CA PHE A 84 -33.41 -1.50 -8.33
C PHE A 84 -32.67 -2.72 -7.72
N LEU A 85 -32.73 -3.89 -8.36
CA LEU A 85 -32.04 -5.12 -7.93
C LEU A 85 -30.54 -5.15 -8.30
N ASP A 86 -30.07 -4.25 -9.18
CA ASP A 86 -28.67 -4.22 -9.62
C ASP A 86 -27.76 -3.40 -8.67
N LEU A 87 -28.33 -2.44 -7.94
CA LEU A 87 -27.59 -1.64 -6.97
C LEU A 87 -27.12 -2.46 -5.75
N ALA A 88 -27.91 -3.42 -5.28
CA ALA A 88 -27.55 -4.25 -4.13
C ALA A 88 -26.42 -5.24 -4.47
N ASN A 89 -26.43 -5.82 -5.67
CA ASN A 89 -25.35 -6.68 -6.16
C ASN A 89 -24.08 -5.86 -6.46
N LEU A 90 -24.20 -4.64 -6.96
CA LEU A 90 -23.08 -3.70 -7.10
C LEU A 90 -22.49 -3.37 -5.72
N LEU A 91 -23.33 -3.09 -4.71
CA LEU A 91 -22.86 -2.79 -3.35
C LEU A 91 -22.17 -4.01 -2.69
N LEU A 92 -22.69 -5.22 -2.91
CA LEU A 92 -22.06 -6.47 -2.46
C LEU A 92 -20.71 -6.74 -3.16
N MET A 93 -20.63 -6.54 -4.49
CA MET A 93 -19.35 -6.63 -5.21
C MET A 93 -18.33 -5.58 -4.75
N LEU A 94 -18.77 -4.44 -4.25
CA LEU A 94 -17.87 -3.40 -3.72
C LEU A 94 -17.45 -3.65 -2.27
N SER A 95 -18.20 -4.46 -1.51
CA SER A 95 -17.84 -4.79 -0.13
C SER A 95 -16.66 -5.77 -0.01
N GLU A 96 -16.50 -6.62 -1.02
CA GLU A 96 -15.39 -7.59 -1.14
C GLU A 96 -14.14 -7.00 -1.82
N ASN A 97 -14.28 -5.79 -2.41
CA ASN A 97 -13.23 -5.16 -3.19
C ASN A 97 -12.65 -3.94 -2.48
N TYR A 98 -11.34 -3.83 -2.48
CA TYR A 98 -10.65 -2.70 -1.87
C TYR A 98 -10.45 -1.52 -2.84
N PRO A 99 -10.46 -0.28 -2.31
CA PRO A 99 -10.77 0.07 -0.93
C PRO A 99 -12.27 0.03 -0.66
N HIS A 100 -12.62 -0.16 0.61
CA HIS A 100 -14.00 -0.06 1.09
C HIS A 100 -14.11 0.89 2.29
N PRO A 101 -15.31 1.39 2.61
CA PRO A 101 -15.52 2.32 3.71
C PRO A 101 -15.16 1.70 5.06
N TYR A 102 -14.34 2.39 5.84
CA TYR A 102 -13.99 2.00 7.21
C TYR A 102 -14.81 2.80 8.22
N GLY A 103 -15.46 2.08 9.13
CA GLY A 103 -16.40 2.66 10.10
C GLY A 103 -15.81 3.07 11.44
N ASN A 104 -14.53 2.76 11.70
CA ASN A 104 -13.87 2.93 13.00
C ASN A 104 -14.68 2.29 14.16
N SER A 105 -15.13 1.05 13.98
CA SER A 105 -15.87 0.29 15.01
C SER A 105 -15.04 0.00 16.25
N GLU A 106 -13.72 -0.03 16.10
CA GLU A 106 -12.72 -0.19 17.14
C GLU A 106 -12.59 1.06 18.03
N ALA A 107 -13.20 2.18 17.62
CA ALA A 107 -13.13 3.47 18.31
C ALA A 107 -11.68 3.95 18.52
N PHE A 108 -10.83 3.75 17.51
CA PHE A 108 -9.49 4.31 17.50
C PHE A 108 -9.54 5.82 17.73
N ARG A 109 -8.60 6.33 18.52
CA ARG A 109 -8.39 7.76 18.68
C ARG A 109 -7.80 8.28 17.37
N LEU A 110 -8.54 9.14 16.69
CA LEU A 110 -8.14 9.69 15.40
C LEU A 110 -7.55 11.09 15.56
N GLU A 111 -6.58 11.40 14.71
CA GLU A 111 -6.08 12.77 14.54
C GLU A 111 -7.15 13.71 14.00
N SER A 112 -6.99 15.00 14.28
CA SER A 112 -8.00 16.04 13.99
C SER A 112 -8.40 16.10 12.50
N GLU A 113 -7.45 15.77 11.64
CA GLU A 113 -7.55 15.74 10.19
C GLU A 113 -8.42 14.58 9.70
N CYS A 114 -8.64 13.55 10.52
CA CYS A 114 -9.41 12.34 10.19
C CYS A 114 -10.78 12.32 10.89
N ILE A 115 -10.95 13.06 11.98
CA ILE A 115 -12.22 13.15 12.72
C ILE A 115 -13.36 13.68 11.84
N GLY A 116 -14.52 13.01 11.92
CA GLY A 116 -15.75 13.43 11.23
C GLY A 116 -15.73 13.22 9.72
N ARG A 117 -14.72 12.51 9.19
CA ARG A 117 -14.60 12.19 7.76
C ARG A 117 -15.02 10.75 7.49
N GLN A 118 -15.43 10.49 6.24
CA GLN A 118 -15.53 9.12 5.74
C GLN A 118 -14.12 8.54 5.59
N LEU A 119 -13.84 7.50 6.36
CA LEU A 119 -12.60 6.74 6.25
C LEU A 119 -12.75 5.61 5.22
N TRP A 120 -11.64 5.25 4.62
CA TRP A 120 -11.49 4.14 3.70
C TRP A 120 -10.30 3.32 4.16
N GLU A 121 -10.38 2.01 4.01
CA GLU A 121 -9.24 1.12 4.26
C GLU A 121 -8.77 0.45 2.96
N TYR A 122 -7.46 0.21 2.88
CA TYR A 122 -6.83 -0.46 1.74
C TYR A 122 -5.69 -1.38 2.22
N PRO A 123 -5.51 -2.58 1.63
CA PRO A 123 -4.50 -3.51 2.08
C PRO A 123 -3.09 -3.02 1.77
N ILE A 124 -2.20 -3.19 2.73
CA ILE A 124 -0.77 -2.88 2.60
C ILE A 124 0.05 -4.16 2.74
N ARG A 125 1.16 -4.24 1.99
CA ARG A 125 2.09 -5.36 2.02
C ARG A 125 3.53 -4.85 1.99
N PRO A 126 4.46 -5.56 2.65
CA PRO A 126 5.87 -5.27 2.49
C PRO A 126 6.30 -5.44 1.03
N SER A 127 7.12 -4.50 0.57
CA SER A 127 7.83 -4.47 -0.70
C SER A 127 6.98 -4.43 -1.98
N ARG A 128 5.64 -4.42 -1.91
CA ARG A 128 4.77 -4.30 -3.09
C ARG A 128 3.36 -3.84 -2.78
N LEU A 129 2.68 -3.31 -3.80
CA LEU A 129 1.26 -3.04 -3.74
C LEU A 129 0.43 -4.33 -3.70
N PHE A 130 -0.75 -4.19 -3.09
CA PHE A 130 -1.81 -5.18 -3.12
C PHE A 130 -2.31 -5.45 -4.55
N SER A 131 -2.56 -6.73 -4.85
CA SER A 131 -3.16 -7.21 -6.10
C SER A 131 -4.44 -7.98 -5.82
N GLU A 132 -5.41 -7.93 -6.74
CA GLU A 132 -6.64 -8.75 -6.65
C GLU A 132 -6.35 -10.26 -6.69
N SER A 133 -5.17 -10.66 -7.17
CA SER A 133 -4.68 -12.04 -7.13
C SER A 133 -4.12 -12.47 -5.78
N ASP A 134 -3.99 -11.56 -4.82
CA ASP A 134 -3.46 -11.88 -3.50
C ASP A 134 -4.45 -12.74 -2.70
N VAL A 135 -3.92 -13.57 -1.79
CA VAL A 135 -4.76 -14.35 -0.88
C VAL A 135 -5.12 -13.45 0.31
N MET A 136 -6.39 -13.04 0.43
CA MET A 136 -6.81 -12.06 1.46
C MET A 136 -6.47 -12.53 2.89
N ALA A 137 -6.54 -13.83 3.15
CA ALA A 137 -6.19 -14.40 4.45
C ALA A 137 -4.72 -14.17 4.85
N GLU A 138 -3.84 -13.85 3.90
CA GLU A 138 -2.42 -13.55 4.14
C GLU A 138 -2.15 -12.04 4.20
N VAL A 139 -3.14 -11.20 3.88
CA VAL A 139 -3.01 -9.75 3.91
C VAL A 139 -3.81 -9.25 5.11
N LEU A 140 -3.13 -9.14 6.25
CA LEU A 140 -3.76 -8.80 7.53
C LEU A 140 -3.82 -7.29 7.78
N ASP A 141 -2.94 -6.53 7.13
CA ASP A 141 -2.69 -5.13 7.48
C ASP A 141 -3.34 -4.19 6.47
N ARG A 142 -3.79 -3.03 6.97
CA ARG A 142 -4.54 -2.03 6.21
C ARG A 142 -3.98 -0.66 6.52
N VAL A 143 -3.74 0.14 5.49
CA VAL A 143 -3.74 1.61 5.67
C VAL A 143 -5.19 2.07 5.71
N PHE A 144 -5.50 3.05 6.55
CA PHE A 144 -6.77 3.73 6.47
C PHE A 144 -6.57 5.24 6.33
N PHE A 145 -7.45 5.86 5.54
CA PHE A 145 -7.26 7.21 5.05
C PHE A 145 -8.61 7.89 4.79
N ALA A 146 -8.59 9.21 4.74
CA ALA A 146 -9.72 10.03 4.30
C ALA A 146 -9.43 10.62 2.92
N ILE A 147 -10.43 10.66 2.04
CA ILE A 147 -10.33 11.39 0.75
C ILE A 147 -10.83 12.81 0.99
N ARG A 148 -10.07 13.83 0.55
CA ARG A 148 -10.50 15.23 0.69
C ARG A 148 -11.62 15.55 -0.29
N GLY A 149 -12.65 16.25 0.21
CA GLY A 149 -13.83 16.67 -0.56
C GLY A 149 -15.09 15.89 -0.16
N GLU A 150 -16.25 16.51 -0.38
CA GLU A 150 -17.54 15.93 0.03
C GLU A 150 -17.94 14.69 -0.80
N ASN A 151 -17.37 14.56 -2.00
CA ASN A 151 -17.69 13.46 -2.91
C ASN A 151 -16.47 13.03 -3.74
N PRO A 152 -15.91 11.83 -3.53
CA PRO A 152 -14.77 11.33 -4.29
C PRO A 152 -15.08 11.15 -5.78
N ALA A 153 -16.37 11.03 -6.17
CA ALA A 153 -16.78 10.93 -7.57
C ALA A 153 -16.74 12.27 -8.33
N THR A 154 -16.76 13.41 -7.62
CA THR A 154 -16.82 14.75 -8.24
C THR A 154 -15.63 15.63 -7.89
N ASN A 155 -14.84 15.29 -6.87
CA ASN A 155 -13.61 16.00 -6.58
C ASN A 155 -12.44 15.44 -7.40
N THR A 156 -12.12 16.10 -8.51
CA THR A 156 -11.00 15.73 -9.38
C THR A 156 -9.64 16.10 -8.80
N ALA A 157 -9.57 16.91 -7.73
CA ALA A 157 -8.32 17.28 -7.04
C ALA A 157 -7.84 16.16 -6.10
N GLY A 158 -8.75 15.37 -5.53
CA GLY A 158 -8.55 14.00 -5.02
C GLY A 158 -7.33 13.74 -4.13
N ASP A 159 -6.86 14.73 -3.36
CA ASP A 159 -5.85 14.49 -2.33
C ASP A 159 -6.44 13.66 -1.18
N GLY A 160 -5.59 12.94 -0.45
CA GLY A 160 -5.99 12.16 0.71
C GLY A 160 -5.24 12.54 1.96
N THR A 161 -5.75 12.10 3.09
CA THR A 161 -5.13 12.24 4.42
C THR A 161 -4.92 10.84 4.96
N TYR A 162 -3.67 10.47 5.24
CA TYR A 162 -3.35 9.26 5.99
C TYR A 162 -3.85 9.40 7.43
N CYS A 163 -4.47 8.33 7.94
CA CYS A 163 -5.06 8.31 9.28
C CYS A 163 -4.47 7.22 10.18
N GLY A 164 -3.65 6.32 9.65
CA GLY A 164 -3.01 5.24 10.40
C GLY A 164 -2.84 3.95 9.59
N VAL A 165 -2.14 2.99 10.20
CA VAL A 165 -2.14 1.58 9.79
C VAL A 165 -2.76 0.74 10.90
N MET A 166 -3.51 -0.29 10.51
CA MET A 166 -4.15 -1.21 11.42
C MET A 166 -3.96 -2.66 10.94
N THR A 167 -4.07 -3.61 11.86
CA THR A 167 -3.90 -5.04 11.56
C THR A 167 -4.96 -5.89 12.22
N HIS A 168 -5.33 -6.99 11.57
CA HIS A 168 -6.10 -8.05 12.21
C HIS A 168 -5.29 -8.86 13.22
N GLU A 169 -3.96 -8.85 13.10
CA GLU A 169 -3.07 -9.57 14.02
C GLU A 169 -3.18 -8.99 15.44
N GLY A 170 -3.31 -9.86 16.44
CA GLY A 170 -3.48 -9.42 17.83
C GLY A 170 -4.89 -8.94 18.20
N SER A 171 -5.83 -8.83 17.25
CA SER A 171 -7.21 -8.47 17.59
C SER A 171 -7.91 -9.58 18.38
N MET A 172 -8.57 -9.19 19.48
CA MET A 172 -9.37 -10.10 20.31
C MET A 172 -10.77 -10.38 19.74
N VAL A 173 -11.16 -9.65 18.69
CA VAL A 173 -12.48 -9.75 18.06
C VAL A 173 -12.33 -10.29 16.66
N ARG A 174 -13.21 -11.21 16.26
CA ARG A 174 -13.25 -11.72 14.88
C ARG A 174 -13.47 -10.57 13.90
N ASN A 175 -12.60 -10.44 12.91
CA ASN A 175 -12.56 -9.35 11.94
C ASN A 175 -12.32 -7.97 12.55
N GLY A 176 -11.94 -7.89 13.84
CA GLY A 176 -11.55 -6.63 14.46
C GLY A 176 -10.13 -6.25 14.05
N PHE A 177 -9.81 -4.99 14.27
CA PHE A 177 -8.46 -4.46 14.08
C PHE A 177 -7.83 -4.01 15.40
N VAL A 178 -6.51 -3.88 15.40
CA VAL A 178 -5.74 -3.09 16.36
C VAL A 178 -4.87 -2.08 15.58
N LEU A 179 -4.56 -0.93 16.18
CA LEU A 179 -3.63 0.02 15.58
C LEU A 179 -2.22 -0.55 15.60
N CYS A 180 -1.48 -0.31 14.52
CA CYS A 180 -0.06 -0.57 14.47
C CYS A 180 0.70 0.54 15.22
N GLU A 181 1.88 0.20 15.72
CA GLU A 181 2.72 1.11 16.51
C GLU A 181 3.62 1.93 15.56
N GLU A 182 3.89 3.17 15.92
CA GLU A 182 4.84 4.03 15.21
C GLU A 182 6.15 4.00 16.02
N GLU A 183 7.27 3.66 15.38
CA GLU A 183 8.59 3.67 16.00
C GLU A 183 9.52 4.61 15.22
N ASP A 184 10.26 5.43 15.97
CA ASP A 184 11.30 6.30 15.46
C ASP A 184 12.56 5.47 15.18
N SER A 185 13.28 5.76 14.08
CA SER A 185 14.53 5.03 13.76
C SER A 185 15.60 5.12 14.83
N ASP A 186 15.59 6.19 15.61
CA ASP A 186 16.59 6.46 16.65
C ASP A 186 16.48 5.44 17.80
N ASP A 187 15.28 4.93 18.08
CA ASP A 187 15.07 3.91 19.11
C ASP A 187 15.50 2.50 18.65
N LEU A 188 15.68 2.30 17.34
CA LEU A 188 16.05 1.00 16.77
C LEU A 188 17.57 0.73 16.84
N GLU A 189 18.39 1.77 16.85
CA GLU A 189 19.85 1.63 16.99
C GLU A 189 20.22 1.08 18.38
N ASP A 190 19.56 1.57 19.44
CA ASP A 190 19.79 1.11 20.82
C ASP A 190 19.47 -0.39 20.99
N VAL A 191 18.44 -0.91 20.30
CA VAL A 191 18.05 -2.34 20.37
C VAL A 191 19.07 -3.23 19.66
N LEU A 192 19.72 -2.75 18.60
CA LEU A 192 20.73 -3.53 17.88
C LEU A 192 22.06 -3.55 18.65
N GLU A 193 22.43 -2.48 19.34
CA GLU A 193 23.66 -2.42 20.14
C GLU A 193 23.62 -3.34 21.38
N GLU A 194 22.47 -3.47 22.05
CA GLU A 194 22.35 -4.35 23.23
C GLU A 194 22.54 -5.85 22.92
N ASN A 195 22.45 -6.27 21.65
CA ASN A 195 22.64 -7.66 21.26
C ASN A 195 24.10 -8.04 20.93
N GLU A 196 25.02 -7.09 20.88
CA GLU A 196 26.44 -7.35 20.56
C GLU A 196 27.35 -7.48 21.79
N GLU A 197 26.91 -7.08 23.00
CA GLU A 197 27.79 -7.08 24.20
C GLU A 197 27.91 -8.42 24.94
N ASP A 198 27.13 -9.46 24.59
CA ASP A 198 27.07 -10.72 25.36
C ASP A 198 27.91 -11.89 24.78
N SER A 199 28.77 -11.69 23.77
CA SER A 199 29.44 -12.80 23.08
C SER A 199 30.94 -13.04 23.38
N ASP A 200 31.57 -12.32 24.31
CA ASP A 200 33.03 -12.34 24.47
C ASP A 200 33.60 -13.14 25.67
N ASP A 201 32.79 -13.92 26.38
CA ASP A 201 33.27 -14.80 27.47
C ASP A 201 33.11 -16.29 27.11
N ASP A 202 34.03 -16.86 26.30
CA ASP A 202 34.38 -18.30 26.29
C ASP A 202 35.73 -18.61 25.60
#